data_AF-A0A1Y0VSP3-F1
#
_entry.id   AF-A0A1Y0VSP3-F1
#
_cell.length_a   1.000
_cell.length_b   1.000
_cell.length_c   1.000
_cell.angle_alpha   90.00
_cell.angle_beta   90.00
_cell.angle_gamma   90.00
#
_symmetry.space_group_name_H-M   'P 1'
#
loop_
_entity.id
_entity.type
_entity.pdbx_description
1 polymer ?
#
loop_
_entity_poly.entity_id
_entity_poly.type
_entity_poly.pdbx_seq_one_letter_code
_entity_poly.pdbx_strand_id
1 'polypeptide(L)'
;MKKWIWAVLIFLVAGVVGGYAVAHYHEEQVQYERNITNGKTAIDQTNYTAAKNYFSRAITIRKDDQQAANLLAQTKMYMRASSEFKSNEFTSARGDYQTVLTYKKASATLKQRSETKVKLIDKIKQNVKNSIKN
;
A
#
# COMPACT_ATOMS: atom_id res chain seq x y z
N MET A 1 -3.54 -13.75 -22.81
CA MET A 1 -3.57 -14.00 -21.35
C MET A 1 -4.49 -15.18 -21.08
N LYS A 2 -4.05 -16.20 -20.35
CA LYS A 2 -4.81 -17.45 -20.22
C LYS A 2 -5.95 -17.31 -19.19
N LYS A 3 -7.14 -17.78 -19.54
CA LYS A 3 -8.42 -17.60 -18.81
C LYS A 3 -8.45 -18.13 -17.37
N TRP A 4 -7.46 -18.95 -16.96
CA TRP A 4 -7.38 -19.52 -15.61
C TRP A 4 -6.93 -18.52 -14.53
N ILE A 5 -6.31 -17.40 -14.90
CA ILE A 5 -5.80 -16.41 -13.94
C ILE A 5 -6.95 -15.67 -13.23
N TRP A 6 -8.12 -15.53 -13.87
CA TRP A 6 -9.27 -14.85 -13.29
C TRP A 6 -10.00 -15.70 -12.23
N ALA A 7 -9.95 -17.03 -12.34
CA ALA A 7 -10.58 -17.92 -11.38
C ALA A 7 -9.85 -17.96 -10.03
N VAL A 8 -8.51 -17.84 -10.04
CA VAL A 8 -7.69 -17.78 -8.81
C VAL A 8 -7.91 -16.45 -8.07
N LEU A 9 -8.09 -15.35 -8.82
CA LEU A 9 -8.41 -14.04 -8.24
C LEU A 9 -9.77 -14.02 -7.55
N ILE A 10 -10.77 -14.72 -8.08
CA ILE A 10 -12.11 -14.79 -7.46
C ILE A 10 -12.10 -15.66 -6.20
N PHE A 11 -11.41 -16.80 -6.21
CA PHE A 11 -11.32 -17.67 -5.03
C PHE A 11 -10.53 -17.04 -3.87
N LEU A 12 -9.53 -16.21 -4.15
CA LEU A 12 -8.78 -15.47 -3.12
C LEU A 12 -9.59 -14.37 -2.43
N VAL A 13 -10.67 -13.89 -3.06
CA VAL A 13 -11.58 -12.90 -2.45
C VAL A 13 -12.63 -13.58 -1.56
N ALA A 14 -12.98 -14.84 -1.83
CA ALA A 14 -14.03 -15.57 -1.10
C ALA A 14 -13.52 -16.35 0.15
N GLY A 15 -12.23 -16.62 0.27
CA GLY A 15 -11.67 -17.54 1.29
C GLY A 15 -11.39 -16.99 2.70
N VAL A 16 -11.81 -15.77 3.07
CA VAL A 16 -11.43 -15.13 4.35
C VAL A 16 -12.44 -15.39 5.49
N VAL A 17 -13.33 -16.37 5.35
CA VAL A 17 -14.26 -16.77 6.41
C VAL A 17 -13.92 -18.19 6.87
N GLY A 18 -13.06 -18.32 7.87
CA GLY A 18 -12.83 -19.61 8.52
C GLY A 18 -12.04 -19.51 9.83
N GLY A 19 -12.77 -19.53 10.96
CA GLY A 19 -12.33 -19.86 12.34
C GLY A 19 -11.25 -18.97 12.97
N TYR A 20 -11.12 -18.75 14.28
CA TYR A 20 -11.65 -19.41 15.47
C TYR A 20 -11.88 -18.37 16.57
N ALA A 21 -12.89 -18.66 17.40
CA ALA A 21 -13.23 -17.93 18.60
C ALA A 21 -12.20 -18.19 19.71
N VAL A 22 -11.71 -17.12 20.35
CA VAL A 22 -11.17 -17.14 21.72
C VAL A 22 -11.46 -15.79 22.38
N ALA A 23 -12.22 -15.84 23.47
CA ALA A 23 -12.36 -14.91 24.60
C ALA A 23 -12.01 -13.42 24.41
N HIS A 24 -13.00 -12.54 24.64
CA HIS A 24 -13.04 -11.06 24.57
C HIS A 24 -11.76 -10.18 24.64
N TYR A 25 -10.67 -10.56 25.31
CA TYR A 25 -9.37 -9.86 25.19
C TYR A 25 -8.55 -10.30 23.96
N HIS A 26 -8.66 -11.56 23.57
CA HIS A 26 -8.08 -12.10 22.33
C HIS A 26 -8.86 -11.63 21.10
N GLU A 27 -10.16 -11.33 21.22
CA GLU A 27 -10.96 -10.90 20.07
C GLU A 27 -10.43 -9.59 19.47
N GLU A 28 -10.17 -8.56 20.28
CA GLU A 28 -9.62 -7.30 19.76
C GLU A 28 -8.22 -7.47 19.16
N GLN A 29 -7.35 -8.26 19.79
CA GLN A 29 -6.02 -8.55 19.27
C GLN A 29 -6.09 -9.32 17.95
N VAL A 30 -6.94 -10.35 17.86
CA VAL A 30 -7.14 -11.13 16.64
C VAL A 30 -7.70 -10.26 15.53
N GLN A 31 -8.67 -9.39 15.83
CA GLN A 31 -9.24 -8.47 14.85
C GLN A 31 -8.22 -7.41 14.39
N TYR A 32 -7.40 -6.89 15.30
CA TYR A 32 -6.29 -5.99 14.95
C TYR A 32 -5.31 -6.69 13.99
N GLU A 33 -4.80 -7.87 14.34
CA GLU A 33 -3.83 -8.60 13.52
C GLU A 33 -4.42 -9.01 12.17
N ARG A 34 -5.70 -9.39 12.15
CA ARG A 34 -6.44 -9.66 10.91
C ARG A 34 -6.52 -8.43 10.02
N ASN A 35 -6.85 -7.26 10.57
CA ASN A 35 -6.88 -6.01 9.81
C ASN A 35 -5.49 -5.61 9.30
N ILE A 36 -4.42 -5.78 10.09
CA ILE A 36 -3.05 -5.54 9.63
C ILE A 36 -2.67 -6.48 8.47
N THR A 37 -2.97 -7.77 8.62
CA THR A 37 -2.66 -8.79 7.62
C THR A 37 -3.45 -8.60 6.33
N ASN A 38 -4.76 -8.33 6.43
CA ASN A 38 -5.62 -8.04 5.29
C ASN A 38 -5.20 -6.73 4.59
N GLY A 39 -4.78 -5.72 5.35
CA GLY A 39 -4.26 -4.48 4.79
C GLY A 39 -2.97 -4.70 3.99
N LYS A 40 -2.04 -5.50 4.50
CA LYS A 40 -0.81 -5.89 3.78
C LYS A 40 -1.13 -6.71 2.52
N THR A 41 -2.02 -7.69 2.65
CA THR A 41 -2.48 -8.51 1.51
C THR A 41 -3.12 -7.64 0.43
N ALA A 42 -3.94 -6.66 0.82
CA ALA A 42 -4.55 -5.70 -0.11
C ALA A 42 -3.50 -4.81 -0.80
N ILE A 43 -2.39 -4.43 -0.12
CA ILE A 43 -1.25 -3.77 -0.78
C ILE A 43 -0.65 -4.68 -1.84
N ASP A 44 -0.41 -5.95 -1.53
CA ASP A 44 0.20 -6.89 -2.47
C ASP A 44 -0.69 -7.08 -3.70
N GLN A 45 -2.00 -7.18 -3.49
CA GLN A 45 -3.05 -7.19 -4.52
C GLN A 45 -3.28 -5.84 -5.22
N THR A 46 -2.53 -4.79 -4.86
CA THR A 46 -2.66 -3.41 -5.39
C THR A 46 -3.99 -2.71 -5.11
N ASN A 47 -4.80 -3.24 -4.20
CA ASN A 47 -6.06 -2.64 -3.74
C ASN A 47 -5.81 -1.68 -2.56
N TYR A 48 -5.24 -0.51 -2.86
CA TYR A 48 -4.84 0.46 -1.85
C TYR A 48 -6.03 1.06 -1.06
N THR A 49 -7.21 1.14 -1.68
CA THR A 49 -8.44 1.58 -0.99
C THR A 49 -8.84 0.60 0.09
N ALA A 50 -8.83 -0.71 -0.20
CA ALA A 50 -9.09 -1.73 0.80
C ALA A 50 -8.01 -1.72 1.89
N ALA A 51 -6.73 -1.61 1.52
CA ALA A 51 -5.62 -1.52 2.47
C ALA A 51 -5.81 -0.36 3.46
N LYS A 52 -6.11 0.85 2.96
CA LYS A 52 -6.43 2.03 3.77
C LYS A 52 -7.56 1.75 4.76
N ASN A 53 -8.63 1.11 4.30
CA ASN A 53 -9.79 0.80 5.14
C ASN A 53 -9.45 -0.21 6.24
N TYR A 54 -8.68 -1.27 5.92
CA TYR A 54 -8.23 -2.25 6.91
C TYR A 54 -7.32 -1.60 7.97
N PHE A 55 -6.32 -0.80 7.57
CA PHE A 55 -5.47 -0.11 8.54
C PHE A 55 -6.24 0.91 9.38
N SER A 56 -7.23 1.59 8.80
CA SER A 56 -8.12 2.46 9.57
C SER A 56 -8.90 1.70 10.64
N ARG A 57 -9.39 0.49 10.32
CA ARG A 57 -10.06 -0.41 11.29
C ARG A 57 -9.11 -0.93 12.36
N ALA A 58 -7.84 -1.19 12.02
CA ALA A 58 -6.83 -1.56 13.01
C ALA A 58 -6.61 -0.43 14.02
N ILE A 59 -6.57 0.84 13.57
CA ILE A 59 -6.43 2.02 14.46
C ILE A 59 -7.67 2.21 15.34
N THR A 60 -8.88 1.89 14.85
CA THR A 60 -10.09 1.99 15.71
C THR A 60 -10.06 1.00 16.87
N ILE A 61 -9.39 -0.14 16.70
CA ILE A 61 -9.19 -1.14 17.75
C ILE A 61 -8.03 -0.73 18.66
N ARG A 62 -6.90 -0.28 18.10
CA ARG A 62 -5.71 0.19 18.85
C ARG A 62 -5.33 1.59 18.42
N LYS A 63 -5.85 2.60 19.14
CA LYS A 63 -5.68 4.03 18.77
C LYS A 63 -4.22 4.51 18.85
N ASP A 64 -3.45 3.99 19.79
CA ASP A 64 -2.07 4.42 20.04
C ASP A 64 -1.02 3.56 19.32
N ASP A 65 -1.46 2.63 18.45
CA ASP A 65 -0.55 1.75 17.74
C ASP A 65 0.15 2.46 16.57
N GLN A 66 1.46 2.67 16.74
CA GLN A 66 2.32 3.30 15.74
C GLN A 66 2.43 2.49 14.44
N GLN A 67 2.31 1.16 14.49
CA GLN A 67 2.43 0.34 13.28
C GLN A 67 1.25 0.56 12.33
N ALA A 68 0.02 0.47 12.82
CA ALA A 68 -1.19 0.71 12.04
C ALA A 68 -1.25 2.14 11.51
N ALA A 69 -0.87 3.12 12.34
CA ALA A 69 -0.77 4.53 11.94
C ALA A 69 0.22 4.73 10.79
N ASN A 70 1.43 4.15 10.89
CA ASN A 70 2.44 4.25 9.85
C ASN A 70 2.03 3.53 8.55
N LEU A 71 1.40 2.36 8.64
CA LEU A 71 0.87 1.65 7.47
C LEU A 71 -0.23 2.44 6.76
N LEU A 72 -1.15 3.05 7.52
CA LEU A 72 -2.20 3.90 6.97
C LEU A 72 -1.62 5.14 6.29
N ALA A 73 -0.72 5.85 6.96
CA ALA A 73 -0.08 7.05 6.44
C ALA A 73 0.74 6.76 5.18
N GLN A 74 1.55 5.70 5.20
CA GLN A 74 2.34 5.26 4.05
C GLN A 74 1.44 4.90 2.86
N THR A 75 0.34 4.20 3.10
CA THR A 75 -0.62 3.82 2.04
C THR A 75 -1.28 5.05 1.42
N LYS A 76 -1.72 6.02 2.23
CA LYS A 76 -2.29 7.29 1.74
C LYS A 76 -1.28 8.08 0.92
N MET A 77 -0.04 8.18 1.40
CA MET A 77 1.03 8.88 0.69
C MET A 77 1.34 8.21 -0.66
N TYR A 78 1.41 6.88 -0.69
CA TYR A 78 1.62 6.14 -1.94
C TYR A 78 0.48 6.35 -2.95
N MET A 79 -0.77 6.36 -2.48
CA MET A 79 -1.94 6.63 -3.32
C MET A 79 -1.87 8.04 -3.93
N ARG A 80 -1.48 9.04 -3.13
CA ARG A 80 -1.29 10.42 -3.58
C ARG A 80 -0.19 10.51 -4.64
N ALA A 81 1.01 10.00 -4.34
CA ALA A 81 2.14 9.95 -5.27
C ALA A 81 1.76 9.26 -6.60
N SER A 82 0.95 8.20 -6.51
CA SER A 82 0.44 7.47 -7.69
C SER A 82 -0.54 8.28 -8.51
N SER A 83 -1.36 9.13 -7.87
CA SER A 83 -2.26 10.05 -8.55
C SER A 83 -1.49 11.15 -9.26
N GLU A 84 -0.57 11.82 -8.56
CA GLU A 84 0.31 12.86 -9.12
C GLU A 84 1.11 12.34 -10.31
N PHE A 85 1.65 11.11 -10.19
CA PHE A 85 2.35 10.45 -11.30
C PHE A 85 1.46 10.27 -12.54
N LYS A 86 0.19 9.88 -12.35
CA LYS A 86 -0.78 9.72 -13.45
C LYS A 86 -1.18 11.06 -14.06
N SER A 87 -1.17 12.13 -13.27
CA SER A 87 -1.40 13.50 -13.73
C SER A 87 -0.17 14.16 -14.36
N ASN A 88 0.93 13.41 -14.59
CA ASN A 88 2.22 13.91 -15.09
C ASN A 88 2.92 14.94 -14.18
N GLU A 89 2.52 15.05 -12.92
CA GLU A 89 3.16 15.91 -11.92
C GLU A 89 4.41 15.22 -11.35
N PHE A 90 5.38 14.91 -12.22
CA PHE A 90 6.51 14.04 -11.88
C PHE A 90 7.40 14.58 -10.75
N THR A 91 7.47 15.89 -10.56
CA THR A 91 8.24 16.48 -9.46
C THR A 91 7.55 16.24 -8.11
N SER A 92 6.25 16.52 -8.01
CA SER A 92 5.44 16.24 -6.82
C SER A 92 5.45 14.74 -6.51
N ALA A 93 5.12 13.93 -7.52
CA ALA A 93 5.05 12.47 -7.38
C ALA A 93 6.37 11.89 -6.85
N ARG A 94 7.51 12.39 -7.32
CA ARG A 94 8.82 11.94 -6.85
C ARG A 94 9.03 12.25 -5.37
N GLY A 95 8.71 13.46 -4.93
CA GLY A 95 8.81 13.86 -3.53
C GLY A 95 7.92 13.01 -2.63
N ASP A 96 6.68 12.75 -3.06
CA ASP A 96 5.76 11.92 -2.30
C ASP A 96 6.19 10.44 -2.27
N TYR A 97 6.70 9.89 -3.37
CA TYR A 97 7.29 8.54 -3.37
C TYR A 97 8.53 8.47 -2.46
N GLN A 98 9.37 9.49 -2.40
CA GLN A 98 10.48 9.54 -1.45
C GLN A 98 9.98 9.56 0.00
N THR A 99 8.89 10.28 0.27
CA THR A 99 8.24 10.31 1.58
C THR A 99 7.71 8.93 1.98
N VAL A 100 7.20 8.13 1.04
CA VAL A 100 6.79 6.73 1.31
C VAL A 100 7.95 5.88 1.86
N LEU A 101 9.21 6.17 1.50
CA LEU A 101 10.39 5.41 1.93
C LEU A 101 10.77 5.68 3.40
N THR A 102 10.42 6.85 3.92
CA THR A 102 10.84 7.31 5.25
C THR A 102 10.02 6.66 6.38
N TYR A 103 8.81 6.19 6.10
CA TYR A 103 7.95 5.53 7.10
C TYR A 103 8.62 4.28 7.68
N LYS A 104 8.72 4.23 9.02
CA LYS A 104 9.26 3.09 9.78
C LYS A 104 8.13 2.11 10.11
N LYS A 105 8.48 0.83 10.34
CA LYS A 105 7.51 -0.25 10.67
C LYS A 105 6.30 -0.29 9.71
N ALA A 106 6.55 -0.10 8.41
CA ALA A 106 5.53 0.01 7.38
C ALA A 106 5.69 -1.08 6.30
N SER A 107 4.96 -0.99 5.19
CA SER A 107 5.01 -1.99 4.11
C SER A 107 6.30 -1.90 3.32
N ALA A 108 7.07 -3.00 3.31
CA ALA A 108 8.25 -3.15 2.44
C ALA A 108 7.86 -3.12 0.95
N THR A 109 6.73 -3.73 0.59
CA THR A 109 6.18 -3.72 -0.77
C THR A 109 5.98 -2.28 -1.28
N LEU A 110 5.40 -1.39 -0.46
CA LEU A 110 5.22 0.01 -0.85
C LEU A 110 6.57 0.74 -0.99
N LYS A 111 7.55 0.44 -0.13
CA LYS A 111 8.90 1.02 -0.28
C LYS A 111 9.55 0.62 -1.60
N GLN A 112 9.58 -0.67 -1.90
CA GLN A 112 10.18 -1.18 -3.15
C GLN A 112 9.49 -0.59 -4.39
N ARG A 113 8.16 -0.50 -4.38
CA ARG A 113 7.39 0.10 -5.49
C ARG A 113 7.69 1.59 -5.63
N SER A 114 7.77 2.33 -4.52
CA SER A 114 8.14 3.74 -4.52
C SER A 114 9.56 3.98 -5.03
N GLU A 115 10.55 3.19 -4.61
CA GLU A 115 11.92 3.27 -5.13
C GLU A 115 11.97 3.08 -6.65
N THR A 116 11.20 2.09 -7.15
CA THR A 116 11.08 1.83 -8.59
C THR A 116 10.50 3.04 -9.32
N LYS A 117 9.49 3.69 -8.73
CA LYS A 117 8.86 4.89 -9.30
C LYS A 117 9.77 6.11 -9.28
N VAL A 118 10.53 6.33 -8.20
CA VAL A 118 11.55 7.40 -8.14
C VAL A 118 12.58 7.21 -9.25
N LYS A 119 13.13 6.01 -9.42
CA LYS A 119 14.09 5.69 -10.49
C LYS A 119 13.50 5.92 -11.88
N LEU A 120 12.23 5.56 -12.09
CA LEU A 120 11.54 5.80 -13.35
C LEU A 120 11.41 7.30 -13.65
N ILE A 121 10.99 8.11 -12.67
CA ILE A 121 10.88 9.55 -12.81
C ILE A 121 12.23 10.18 -13.14
N ASP A 122 13.29 9.74 -12.47
CA ASP A 122 14.65 10.25 -12.71
C ASP A 122 15.10 9.96 -14.16
N LYS A 123 14.79 8.79 -14.71
CA LYS A 123 15.03 8.47 -16.13
C LYS A 123 14.21 9.36 -17.08
N ILE A 124 12.93 9.59 -16.78
CA ILE A 124 12.09 10.49 -17.59
C ILE A 124 12.70 11.89 -17.64
N LYS A 125 13.11 12.44 -16.50
CA LYS A 125 13.74 13.76 -16.41
C LYS A 125 15.05 13.84 -17.20
N GLN A 126 15.87 12.80 -17.15
CA GLN A 126 17.12 12.71 -17.93
C GLN A 126 16.85 12.67 -19.44
N ASN A 127 15.90 11.86 -19.89
CA ASN A 127 15.56 11.74 -21.31
C ASN A 127 15.04 13.07 -21.88
N VAL A 128 14.15 13.76 -21.15
CA VAL A 128 13.64 15.09 -21.54
C VAL A 128 14.78 16.11 -21.61
N LYS A 129 15.70 16.09 -20.65
CA LYS A 129 16.87 16.98 -20.67
C LYS A 129 17.76 16.74 -21.90
N ASN A 130 17.94 15.48 -22.29
CA ASN A 130 18.76 15.14 -23.45
C ASN A 130 18.07 15.50 -24.77
N SER A 131 16.74 15.38 -24.87
CA SER A 131 16.00 15.74 -26.09
C SER A 131 15.95 17.24 -26.36
N ILE A 132 16.14 18.09 -25.35
CA ILE A 132 16.19 19.55 -25.51
C ILE A 132 17.59 20.03 -25.94
N LYS A 133 18.62 19.21 -25.73
CA LYS A 133 20.02 19.55 -26.05
C LYS A 133 20.46 19.16 -27.46
N ASN A 134 19.69 18.30 -28.14
CA ASN A 134 19.90 17.89 -29.52
C ASN A 134 18.99 18.69 -30.45
#